data_AF-A0A938BP11-F1
#
_entry.id   AF-A0A938BP11-F1
#
_cell.length_a   1.000
_cell.length_b   1.000
_cell.length_c   1.000
_cell.angle_alpha   90.00
_cell.angle_beta   90.00
_cell.angle_gamma   90.00
#
_symmetry.space_group_name_H-M   'P 1'
#
loop_
_entity.id
_entity.type
_entity.pdbx_description
1 polymer ?
#
loop_
_entity_poly.entity_id
_entity_poly.type
_entity_poly.pdbx_seq_one_letter_code
_entity_poly.pdbx_strand_id
1 'polypeptide(L)'
;MPVTIADSLTVVKSPDLPTFRTPELTVTPADRPARTGRSARKVVVPMRRWSWNLRQVGAPGAWDTTMGDPQVTVAVIDTGIDIHHPDLRGKVLSGADVVNPGAGWVDDLGHGTAVAGVIGSRGWRIPGLAGVAPGCRLLPIKCNIHGTTHVRAEHIAAGIRTAIARGAHVINLSVGVV
;
A
#
# COMPACT_ATOMS: atom_id res chain seq x y z
N MET A 1 1.94 54.69 -19.41
CA MET A 1 1.58 53.64 -20.38
C MET A 1 1.06 52.46 -19.60
N PRO A 2 -0.20 52.02 -19.77
CA PRO A 2 -0.73 50.87 -19.07
C PRO A 2 -0.26 49.57 -19.73
N VAL A 3 0.17 48.60 -18.94
CA VAL A 3 0.46 47.24 -19.41
C VAL A 3 -0.82 46.43 -19.26
N THR A 4 -1.40 46.03 -20.39
CA THR A 4 -2.52 45.10 -20.46
C THR A 4 -2.01 43.69 -20.18
N ILE A 5 -2.52 43.03 -19.13
CA ILE A 5 -2.33 41.59 -18.95
C ILE A 5 -3.43 40.90 -19.76
N ALA A 6 -3.03 40.09 -20.75
CA ALA A 6 -3.95 39.28 -21.52
C ALA A 6 -4.43 38.09 -20.67
N ASP A 7 -5.73 38.05 -20.40
CA ASP A 7 -6.42 36.84 -19.95
C ASP A 7 -6.46 35.83 -21.10
N SER A 8 -5.61 34.83 -21.05
CA SER A 8 -5.79 33.62 -21.86
C SER A 8 -5.24 32.38 -21.14
N LEU A 9 -5.90 32.00 -20.04
CA LEU A 9 -5.80 30.67 -19.48
C LEU A 9 -6.94 29.83 -20.04
N THR A 10 -6.70 29.13 -21.15
CA THR A 10 -7.59 28.09 -21.64
C THR A 10 -7.55 26.91 -20.67
N VAL A 11 -8.62 26.71 -19.90
CA VAL A 11 -8.88 25.43 -19.23
C VAL A 11 -9.16 24.41 -20.35
N VAL A 12 -8.15 23.62 -20.69
CA VAL A 12 -8.35 22.45 -21.56
C VAL A 12 -9.10 21.42 -20.72
N LYS A 13 -10.40 21.27 -20.98
CA LYS A 13 -11.20 20.17 -20.43
C LYS A 13 -10.48 18.86 -20.77
N SER A 14 -10.14 18.08 -19.76
CA SER A 14 -9.57 16.74 -19.94
C SER A 14 -10.44 15.96 -20.94
N PRO A 15 -9.87 15.28 -21.94
CA PRO A 15 -10.67 14.39 -22.77
C PRO A 15 -11.31 13.34 -21.86
N ASP A 16 -12.57 13.00 -22.13
CA ASP A 16 -13.31 11.99 -21.38
C ASP A 16 -12.48 10.70 -21.34
N LEU A 17 -11.95 10.37 -20.16
CA LEU A 17 -11.17 9.15 -19.97
C LEU A 17 -12.09 7.96 -20.28
N PRO A 18 -11.61 6.96 -21.05
CA PRO A 18 -12.42 5.80 -21.35
C PRO A 18 -12.83 5.14 -20.02
N THR A 19 -14.13 4.87 -19.87
CA THR A 19 -14.62 4.07 -18.75
C THR A 19 -13.97 2.69 -18.85
N PHE A 20 -13.11 2.37 -17.89
CA PHE A 20 -12.52 1.05 -17.78
C PHE A 20 -13.64 0.08 -17.38
N ARG A 21 -14.23 -0.60 -18.37
CA ARG A 21 -15.07 -1.77 -18.11
C ARG A 21 -14.14 -2.90 -17.71
N THR A 22 -14.24 -3.35 -16.47
CA THR A 22 -13.62 -4.61 -16.04
C THR A 22 -14.06 -5.71 -17.01
N PRO A 23 -13.13 -6.44 -17.66
CA PRO A 23 -13.53 -7.64 -18.38
C PRO A 23 -14.14 -8.60 -17.37
N GLU A 24 -15.34 -9.10 -17.69
CA GLU A 24 -15.98 -10.14 -16.90
C GLU A 24 -15.12 -11.40 -17.01
N LEU A 25 -14.40 -11.70 -15.94
CA LEU A 25 -13.47 -12.81 -15.88
C LEU A 25 -14.30 -14.10 -15.73
N THR A 26 -14.64 -14.73 -16.85
CA THR A 26 -15.30 -16.04 -16.84
C THR A 26 -14.26 -17.09 -16.43
N VAL A 27 -14.22 -17.44 -15.15
CA VAL A 27 -13.34 -18.50 -14.66
C VAL A 27 -13.91 -19.84 -15.13
N THR A 28 -13.26 -20.47 -16.12
CA THR A 28 -13.58 -21.84 -16.52
C THR A 28 -13.08 -22.84 -15.46
N PRO A 29 -13.81 -23.94 -15.19
CA PRO A 29 -13.41 -24.93 -14.16
C PRO A 29 -12.02 -25.56 -14.34
N ALA A 30 -11.40 -25.41 -15.52
CA ALA A 30 -10.09 -25.96 -15.86
C ALA A 30 -8.89 -25.14 -15.34
N ASP A 31 -9.08 -23.88 -14.94
CA ASP A 31 -7.97 -22.98 -14.53
C ASP A 31 -7.61 -23.09 -13.04
N ARG A 32 -8.14 -24.09 -12.33
CA ARG A 32 -7.86 -24.31 -10.90
C ARG A 32 -6.56 -25.11 -10.75
N PRO A 33 -5.50 -24.57 -10.12
CA PRO A 33 -4.31 -25.35 -9.85
C PRO A 33 -4.62 -26.53 -8.91
N ALA A 34 -4.00 -27.67 -9.19
CA ALA A 34 -4.15 -28.89 -8.42
C ALA A 34 -3.81 -28.66 -6.94
N ARG A 35 -4.72 -29.09 -6.07
CA ARG A 35 -4.67 -28.87 -4.61
C ARG A 35 -3.61 -29.78 -3.97
N THR A 36 -2.34 -29.36 -3.98
CA THR A 36 -1.29 -30.03 -3.20
C THR A 36 -1.44 -29.65 -1.73
N GLY A 37 -1.82 -30.62 -0.91
CA GLY A 37 -2.17 -30.43 0.49
C GLY A 37 -0.98 -30.02 1.36
N ARG A 38 -1.03 -28.78 1.86
CA ARG A 38 -0.55 -28.47 3.21
C ARG A 38 -1.53 -27.50 3.84
N SER A 39 -2.37 -28.02 4.73
CA SER A 39 -3.36 -27.25 5.48
C SER A 39 -2.64 -26.19 6.32
N ALA A 40 -2.63 -24.94 5.85
CA ALA A 40 -2.41 -23.81 6.74
C ALA A 40 -3.58 -23.83 7.73
N ARG A 41 -3.28 -23.99 9.03
CA ARG A 41 -4.31 -23.94 10.08
C ARG A 41 -5.09 -22.64 9.92
N LYS A 42 -6.36 -22.75 9.51
CA LYS A 42 -7.30 -21.64 9.43
C LYS A 42 -7.54 -21.15 10.86
N VAL A 43 -6.84 -20.10 11.28
CA VAL A 43 -7.13 -19.44 12.56
C VAL A 43 -8.43 -18.67 12.36
N VAL A 44 -9.56 -19.33 12.62
CA VAL A 44 -10.89 -18.70 12.56
C VAL A 44 -11.04 -17.84 13.80
N VAL A 45 -10.71 -16.55 13.69
CA VAL A 45 -11.00 -15.57 14.75
C VAL A 45 -12.45 -15.10 14.58
N PRO A 46 -13.30 -15.19 15.62
CA PRO A 46 -14.71 -14.80 15.52
C PRO A 46 -14.88 -13.35 15.05
N MET A 47 -15.87 -13.09 14.18
CA MET A 47 -16.17 -11.77 13.58
C MET A 47 -16.28 -10.63 14.60
N ARG A 48 -16.64 -10.92 15.86
CA ARG A 48 -16.76 -9.94 16.94
C ARG A 48 -15.43 -9.36 17.45
N ARG A 49 -14.28 -9.94 17.08
CA ARG A 49 -12.95 -9.49 17.56
C ARG A 49 -12.22 -8.56 16.59
N TRP A 50 -12.66 -8.41 15.35
CA TRP A 50 -11.99 -7.52 14.40
C TRP A 50 -12.22 -6.04 14.73
N SER A 51 -11.29 -5.16 14.35
CA SER A 51 -11.50 -3.72 14.47
C SER A 51 -12.67 -3.26 13.59
N TRP A 52 -13.31 -2.14 13.97
CA TRP A 52 -14.53 -1.67 13.31
C TRP A 52 -14.33 -1.44 11.81
N ASN A 53 -13.17 -0.91 11.43
CA ASN A 53 -12.80 -0.61 10.04
C ASN A 53 -12.72 -1.88 9.19
N LEU A 54 -12.15 -2.97 9.72
CA LEU A 54 -12.05 -4.25 8.99
C LEU A 54 -13.44 -4.83 8.69
N ARG A 55 -14.36 -4.72 9.66
CA ARG A 55 -15.75 -5.15 9.45
C ARG A 55 -16.44 -4.29 8.40
N GLN A 56 -16.24 -2.98 8.44
CA GLN A 56 -16.89 -2.05 7.51
C GLN A 56 -16.47 -2.30 6.06
N VAL A 57 -15.20 -2.61 5.82
CA VAL A 57 -14.70 -2.92 4.47
C VAL A 57 -14.89 -4.39 4.07
N GLY A 58 -15.55 -5.21 4.91
CA GLY A 58 -15.82 -6.62 4.62
C GLY A 58 -14.59 -7.53 4.64
N ALA A 59 -13.46 -7.10 5.21
CA ALA A 59 -12.20 -7.86 5.20
C ALA A 59 -12.34 -9.28 5.79
N PRO A 60 -13.05 -9.51 6.91
CA PRO A 60 -13.22 -10.86 7.44
C PRO A 60 -13.88 -11.85 6.48
N GLY A 61 -14.84 -11.40 5.66
CA GLY A 61 -15.48 -12.24 4.64
C GLY A 61 -14.55 -12.50 3.46
N ALA A 62 -13.77 -11.50 3.03
CA ALA A 62 -12.77 -11.67 1.98
C ALA A 62 -11.66 -12.67 2.36
N TRP A 63 -11.28 -12.72 3.64
CA TRP A 63 -10.27 -13.64 4.16
C TRP A 63 -10.67 -15.12 4.12
N ASP A 64 -11.96 -15.43 3.95
CA ASP A 64 -12.38 -16.81 3.64
C ASP A 64 -11.93 -17.27 2.24
N THR A 65 -11.62 -16.32 1.35
CA THR A 65 -11.05 -16.59 0.01
C THR A 65 -9.54 -16.43 0.01
N THR A 66 -9.02 -15.28 0.45
CA THR A 66 -7.57 -15.02 0.52
C THR A 66 -7.26 -13.93 1.54
N MET A 67 -6.11 -14.05 2.21
CA MET A 67 -5.56 -12.99 3.06
C MET A 67 -4.47 -12.17 2.34
N GLY A 68 -4.36 -12.30 1.02
CA GLY A 68 -3.27 -11.76 0.21
C GLY A 68 -2.23 -12.84 -0.12
N ASP A 69 -1.31 -12.48 -1.01
CA ASP A 69 -0.31 -13.39 -1.56
C ASP A 69 1.11 -12.81 -1.38
N PRO A 70 2.11 -13.60 -0.93
CA PRO A 70 3.48 -13.12 -0.80
C PRO A 70 4.14 -12.69 -2.12
N GLN A 71 3.57 -13.00 -3.28
CA GLN A 71 3.99 -12.48 -4.58
C GLN A 71 3.47 -11.07 -4.85
N VAL A 72 2.37 -10.66 -4.19
CA VAL A 72 1.81 -9.32 -4.30
C VAL A 72 2.57 -8.36 -3.39
N THR A 73 3.11 -7.31 -4.01
CA THR A 73 3.88 -6.26 -3.33
C THR A 73 3.09 -4.97 -3.30
N VAL A 74 2.91 -4.41 -2.09
CA VAL A 74 2.31 -3.09 -1.88
C VAL A 74 3.41 -2.10 -1.52
N ALA A 75 3.65 -1.10 -2.38
CA ALA A 75 4.54 0.00 -2.08
C ALA A 75 3.87 1.01 -1.14
N VAL A 76 4.58 1.38 -0.09
CA VAL A 76 4.16 2.40 0.88
C VAL A 76 5.10 3.59 0.70
N ILE A 77 4.63 4.61 -0.02
CA ILE A 77 5.38 5.85 -0.26
C ILE A 77 5.03 6.81 0.88
N ASP A 78 5.90 6.89 1.88
CA ASP A 78 5.61 7.51 3.19
C ASP A 78 6.91 7.87 3.95
N THR A 79 6.92 7.84 5.29
CA THR A 79 8.08 8.14 6.14
C THR A 79 9.07 6.98 6.30
N GLY A 80 8.76 5.82 5.72
CA GLY A 80 9.49 4.56 5.87
C GLY A 80 8.65 3.50 6.56
N ILE A 81 9.24 2.35 6.88
CA ILE A 81 8.59 1.30 7.69
C ILE A 81 9.59 0.78 8.73
N ASP A 82 9.18 0.66 9.99
CA ASP A 82 9.93 -0.06 11.01
C ASP A 82 9.94 -1.57 10.71
N ILE A 83 11.09 -2.05 10.25
CA ILE A 83 11.32 -3.45 9.92
C ILE A 83 11.41 -4.37 11.15
N HIS A 84 11.60 -3.79 12.34
CA HIS A 84 11.68 -4.51 13.60
C HIS A 84 10.32 -4.65 14.30
N HIS A 85 9.28 -3.96 13.79
CA HIS A 85 7.94 -4.07 14.34
C HIS A 85 7.45 -5.53 14.33
N PRO A 86 7.07 -6.12 15.49
CA PRO A 86 6.75 -7.55 15.60
C PRO A 86 5.71 -8.05 14.59
N ASP A 87 4.70 -7.22 14.31
CA ASP A 87 3.61 -7.58 13.39
C ASP A 87 3.98 -7.45 11.90
N LEU A 88 5.06 -6.75 11.56
CA LEU A 88 5.54 -6.53 10.18
C LEU A 88 6.81 -7.35 9.86
N ARG A 89 7.42 -7.97 10.87
CA ARG A 89 8.68 -8.71 10.73
C ARG A 89 8.65 -9.71 9.58
N GLY A 90 9.66 -9.70 8.71
CA GLY A 90 9.82 -10.69 7.64
C GLY A 90 8.86 -10.56 6.45
N LYS A 91 8.10 -9.46 6.34
CA LYS A 91 7.32 -9.15 5.11
C LYS A 91 7.66 -7.80 4.49
N VAL A 92 8.36 -6.95 5.20
CA VAL A 92 8.92 -5.71 4.65
C VAL A 92 10.12 -6.07 3.77
N LEU A 93 10.08 -5.62 2.52
CA LEU A 93 11.15 -5.75 1.54
C LEU A 93 12.23 -4.70 1.80
N SER A 94 13.40 -4.89 1.19
CA SER A 94 14.38 -3.81 1.09
C SER A 94 13.79 -2.65 0.30
N GLY A 95 13.74 -1.47 0.93
CA GLY A 95 13.13 -0.26 0.39
C GLY A 95 14.10 0.71 -0.25
N ALA A 96 13.67 1.97 -0.34
CA ALA A 96 14.45 3.10 -0.80
C ALA A 96 14.12 4.35 0.00
N ASP A 97 15.05 5.29 0.05
CA ASP A 97 14.80 6.70 0.37
C ASP A 97 15.07 7.51 -0.88
N VAL A 98 14.03 8.19 -1.37
CA VAL A 98 14.10 9.00 -2.59
C VAL A 98 14.49 10.46 -2.30
N VAL A 99 14.57 10.84 -1.02
CA VAL A 99 15.03 12.14 -0.56
C VAL A 99 16.54 12.10 -0.31
N ASN A 100 17.02 11.06 0.37
CA ASN A 100 18.43 10.84 0.66
C ASN A 100 18.86 9.43 0.20
N PRO A 101 19.21 9.26 -1.09
CA PRO A 101 19.63 7.96 -1.62
C PRO A 101 20.79 7.36 -0.81
N GLY A 102 20.60 6.13 -0.31
CA GLY A 102 21.58 5.42 0.51
C GLY A 102 21.42 5.57 2.03
N ALA A 103 20.57 6.47 2.51
CA ALA A 103 20.31 6.67 3.94
C ALA A 103 19.48 5.54 4.61
N GLY A 104 18.88 4.66 3.80
CA GLY A 104 18.01 3.59 4.27
C GLY A 104 16.53 3.98 4.26
N TRP A 105 15.63 3.03 4.51
CA TRP A 105 14.17 3.18 4.34
C TRP A 105 13.39 2.91 5.63
N VAL A 106 14.11 2.85 6.75
CA VAL A 106 13.52 2.63 8.07
C VAL A 106 12.78 3.89 8.48
N ASP A 107 11.62 3.70 9.09
CA ASP A 107 10.78 4.79 9.55
C ASP A 107 11.47 5.57 10.68
N ASP A 108 11.44 6.89 10.56
CA ASP A 108 11.99 7.85 11.52
C ASP A 108 10.90 8.64 12.27
N LEU A 109 9.63 8.44 11.91
CA LEU A 109 8.50 9.21 12.45
C LEU A 109 7.37 8.33 12.97
N GLY A 110 7.06 7.22 12.27
CA GLY A 110 6.03 6.26 12.65
C GLY A 110 4.78 6.28 11.75
N HIS A 111 4.57 7.33 10.94
CA HIS A 111 3.39 7.44 10.08
C HIS A 111 3.34 6.30 9.05
N GLY A 112 4.44 6.06 8.34
CA GLY A 112 4.54 4.99 7.36
C GLY A 112 4.41 3.59 7.97
N THR A 113 4.92 3.38 9.18
CA THR A 113 4.71 2.14 9.95
C THR A 113 3.25 1.92 10.30
N ALA A 114 2.53 2.98 10.71
CA ALA A 114 1.09 2.90 11.00
C ALA A 114 0.28 2.55 9.75
N VAL A 115 0.59 3.19 8.61
CA VAL A 115 -0.01 2.89 7.29
C VAL A 115 0.27 1.44 6.89
N ALA A 116 1.53 1.00 7.00
CA ALA A 116 1.94 -0.38 6.75
C ALA A 116 1.19 -1.39 7.63
N GLY A 117 0.90 -1.02 8.88
CA GLY A 117 0.07 -1.79 9.80
C GLY A 117 -1.34 -2.01 9.28
N VAL A 118 -2.02 -0.95 8.84
CA VAL A 118 -3.37 -1.03 8.26
C VAL A 118 -3.40 -1.92 7.02
N ILE A 119 -2.34 -1.87 6.20
CA ILE A 119 -2.26 -2.69 4.99
C ILE A 119 -2.01 -4.16 5.35
N GLY A 120 -1.03 -4.45 6.21
CA GLY A 120 -0.46 -5.80 6.26
C GLY A 120 0.01 -6.29 7.61
N SER A 121 -0.40 -5.71 8.75
CA SER A 121 -0.05 -6.27 10.06
C SER A 121 -0.60 -7.70 10.20
N ARG A 122 0.16 -8.59 10.85
CA ARG A 122 -0.29 -9.98 11.08
C ARG A 122 -1.31 -10.12 12.21
N GLY A 123 -1.48 -9.10 13.05
CA GLY A 123 -2.31 -9.18 14.25
C GLY A 123 -1.78 -10.18 15.28
N TRP A 124 -0.45 -10.34 15.37
CA TRP A 124 0.20 -11.43 16.12
C TRP A 124 -0.01 -11.31 17.64
N ARG A 125 0.05 -10.09 18.17
CA ARG A 125 -0.08 -9.83 19.62
C ARG A 125 -1.50 -9.48 20.06
N ILE A 126 -2.32 -8.95 19.15
CA ILE A 126 -3.67 -8.48 19.46
C ILE A 126 -4.64 -9.10 18.43
N PRO A 127 -5.30 -10.21 18.76
CA PRO A 127 -6.33 -10.80 17.91
C PRO A 127 -7.41 -9.76 17.63
N GLY A 128 -7.54 -9.34 16.38
CA GLY A 128 -8.46 -8.27 15.97
C GLY A 128 -7.82 -7.07 15.27
N LEU A 129 -6.50 -6.91 15.38
CA LEU A 129 -5.74 -5.78 14.83
C LEU A 129 -4.85 -6.21 13.64
N ALA A 130 -5.42 -6.99 12.71
CA ALA A 130 -4.75 -7.38 11.47
C ALA A 130 -4.89 -6.29 10.40
N GLY A 131 -3.94 -6.24 9.47
CA GLY A 131 -4.06 -5.44 8.26
C GLY A 131 -5.03 -6.08 7.29
N VAL A 132 -5.47 -5.33 6.27
CA VAL A 132 -6.42 -5.80 5.26
C VAL A 132 -5.88 -6.97 4.43
N ALA A 133 -4.59 -6.95 4.09
CA ALA A 133 -3.91 -7.96 3.28
C ALA A 133 -2.65 -8.50 3.98
N PRO A 134 -2.80 -9.29 5.07
CA PRO A 134 -1.68 -9.74 5.88
C PRO A 134 -0.84 -10.86 5.22
N GLY A 135 -1.19 -11.32 4.01
CA GLY A 135 -0.37 -12.20 3.17
C GLY A 135 0.62 -11.47 2.26
N CYS A 136 0.37 -10.18 1.96
CA CYS A 136 1.19 -9.42 1.02
C CYS A 136 2.55 -8.97 1.60
N ARG A 137 3.48 -8.64 0.69
CA ARG A 137 4.76 -7.99 0.98
C ARG A 137 4.61 -6.47 0.96
N LEU A 138 5.42 -5.78 1.76
CA LEU A 138 5.41 -4.33 1.85
C LEU A 138 6.74 -3.79 1.34
N LEU A 139 6.70 -2.82 0.43
CA LEU A 139 7.88 -2.14 -0.10
C LEU A 139 7.91 -0.70 0.46
N PRO A 140 8.79 -0.40 1.44
CA PRO A 140 8.93 0.95 1.97
C PRO A 140 9.63 1.86 0.97
N ILE A 141 9.06 3.02 0.69
CA ILE A 141 9.66 4.08 -0.12
C ILE A 141 9.54 5.38 0.68
N LYS A 142 10.64 5.77 1.30
CA LYS A 142 10.71 6.98 2.12
C LYS A 142 10.75 8.21 1.22
N CYS A 143 9.82 9.14 1.41
CA CYS A 143 9.66 10.35 0.58
C CYS A 143 9.53 11.65 1.40
N ASN A 144 9.42 11.55 2.72
CA ASN A 144 9.35 12.70 3.61
C ASN A 144 10.71 13.38 3.80
N ILE A 145 10.67 14.69 4.05
CA ILE A 145 11.80 15.38 4.66
C ILE A 145 12.01 14.78 6.05
N HIS A 146 13.24 14.32 6.32
CA HIS A 146 13.64 13.63 7.56
C HIS A 146 13.06 14.31 8.81
N GLY A 147 12.38 13.53 9.65
CA GLY A 147 11.82 13.99 10.92
C GLY A 147 10.51 14.78 10.79
N THR A 148 9.92 14.85 9.59
CA THR A 148 8.66 15.56 9.35
C THR A 148 7.68 14.71 8.52
N THR A 149 6.42 15.15 8.43
CA THR A 149 5.43 14.59 7.48
C THR A 149 5.44 15.30 6.12
N HIS A 150 6.32 16.29 5.93
CA HIS A 150 6.33 17.11 4.71
C HIS A 150 6.94 16.36 3.53
N VAL A 151 6.27 16.43 2.38
CA VAL A 151 6.68 15.77 1.15
C VAL A 151 6.59 16.77 0.01
N ARG A 152 7.63 16.81 -0.83
CA ARG A 152 7.67 17.62 -2.05
C ARG A 152 7.13 16.81 -3.23
N ALA A 153 6.49 17.47 -4.20
CA ALA A 153 5.88 16.81 -5.35
C ALA A 153 6.87 15.91 -6.14
N GLU A 154 8.12 16.37 -6.25
CA GLU A 154 9.21 15.62 -6.88
C GLU A 154 9.57 14.33 -6.13
N HIS A 155 9.45 14.30 -4.80
CA HIS A 155 9.69 13.08 -4.00
C HIS A 155 8.55 12.09 -4.19
N ILE A 156 7.30 12.56 -4.27
CA ILE A 156 6.15 11.72 -4.61
C ILE A 156 6.38 11.08 -6.00
N ALA A 157 6.72 11.89 -6.99
CA ALA A 157 6.97 11.42 -8.35
C ALA A 157 8.14 10.42 -8.41
N ALA A 158 9.23 10.69 -7.70
CA ALA A 158 10.36 9.77 -7.58
C ALA A 158 9.98 8.46 -6.88
N GLY A 159 9.13 8.55 -5.84
CA GLY A 159 8.60 7.39 -5.12
C GLY A 159 7.75 6.50 -6.01
N ILE A 160 6.84 7.09 -6.80
CA ILE A 160 6.00 6.35 -7.75
C ILE A 160 6.88 5.63 -8.80
N ARG A 161 7.84 6.34 -9.40
CA ARG A 161 8.78 5.72 -10.35
C ARG A 161 9.58 4.58 -9.72
N THR A 162 10.02 4.74 -8.48
CA THR A 162 10.75 3.72 -7.73
C THR A 162 9.88 2.50 -7.45
N ALA A 163 8.60 2.70 -7.10
CA ALA A 163 7.65 1.61 -6.88
C ALA A 163 7.44 0.77 -8.15
N ILE A 164 7.23 1.44 -9.28
CA ILE A 164 7.07 0.79 -10.59
C ILE A 164 8.34 0.01 -10.95
N ALA A 165 9.51 0.65 -10.84
CA ALA A 165 10.79 0.01 -11.15
C ALA A 165 11.09 -1.23 -10.29
N ARG A 166 10.52 -1.29 -9.08
CA ARG A 166 10.65 -2.41 -8.14
C ARG A 166 9.51 -3.43 -8.23
N GLY A 167 8.62 -3.33 -9.23
CA GLY A 167 7.56 -4.29 -9.46
C GLY A 167 6.45 -4.26 -8.41
N ALA A 168 6.18 -3.10 -7.82
CA ALA A 168 5.01 -2.94 -6.94
C ALA A 168 3.72 -3.21 -7.74
N HIS A 169 2.82 -4.01 -7.16
CA HIS A 169 1.52 -4.33 -7.75
C HIS A 169 0.47 -3.29 -7.33
N VAL A 170 0.66 -2.70 -6.15
CA VAL A 170 -0.20 -1.65 -5.58
C VAL A 170 0.71 -0.56 -5.03
N ILE A 171 0.32 0.71 -5.21
CA ILE A 171 1.02 1.87 -4.67
C ILE A 171 0.06 2.60 -3.73
N ASN A 172 0.45 2.74 -2.45
CA ASN A 172 -0.24 3.55 -1.46
C ASN A 172 0.48 4.89 -1.26
N LEU A 173 -0.28 5.98 -1.36
CA LEU A 173 0.16 7.36 -1.17
C LEU A 173 -0.66 7.98 -0.04
N SER A 174 -0.11 8.01 1.18
CA SER A 174 -0.73 8.66 2.34
C SER A 174 -0.04 9.99 2.65
N VAL A 175 0.16 10.79 1.61
CA VAL A 175 0.95 12.03 1.65
C VAL A 175 0.25 13.14 0.87
N GLY A 176 0.53 14.38 1.23
CA GLY A 176 0.10 15.58 0.52
C GLY A 176 1.29 16.46 0.18
N VAL A 177 1.14 17.32 -0.83
CA VAL A 177 2.13 18.34 -1.15
C VAL A 177 2.01 19.52 -0.20
N VAL A 178 3.16 20.08 0.21
CA VAL A 178 3.26 21.35 0.92
C VAL A 178 4.00 22.39 0.08
#